data_AF-A0A6N6S9X0-F1
#
_entry.id   AF-A0A6N6S9X0-F1
#
_cell.length_a   1.000
_cell.length_b   1.000
_cell.length_c   1.000
_cell.angle_alpha   90.00
_cell.angle_beta   90.00
_cell.angle_gamma   90.00
#
_symmetry.space_group_name_H-M   'P 1'
#
loop_
_entity.id
_entity.type
_entity.pdbx_description
1 polymer ?
#
loop_
_entity_poly.entity_id
_entity_poly.type
_entity_poly.pdbx_seq_one_letter_code
_entity_poly.pdbx_strand_id
1 'polypeptide(L)'
;MHRRRFLTIAAAATLARPARAAAPSVWTGRAMGAAARIVLHGAEPYRAQRLFARVEAELLRVEAHFSLHTDSALTRLNRDGRLTHPAPEVLALFDLASRVHAATGGAFDPSIQPLWLAVATGGDTVAARALVDWSRLRIGPDEIALAPGQSLTFNGIAQGHAADRIAGLLRAEDFGDMLIDMGEVMALGRNGGRAWQAAIAAPDGAEIARIGLTDRALATSSPTGTRIGAAAPHILHPAGLPARWSTVAVSAPDAATADALSTAFCLMGREEINAALAAFHAARIEILS
;
A
#
# COMPACT_ATOMS: atom_id res chain seq x y z
N MET A 1 0.85 23.37 17.65
CA MET A 1 1.93 22.67 18.37
C MET A 1 1.50 21.25 18.67
N HIS A 2 2.14 20.26 18.04
CA HIS A 2 2.45 18.96 18.66
C HIS A 2 3.55 18.34 17.81
N ARG A 3 4.80 18.68 18.15
CA ARG A 3 6.00 18.05 17.61
C ARG A 3 5.97 16.58 18.01
N ARG A 4 5.60 15.69 17.10
CA ARG A 4 5.83 14.25 17.28
C ARG A 4 7.31 14.00 17.09
N ARG A 5 8.00 13.77 18.20
CA ARG A 5 9.32 13.12 18.23
C ARG A 5 9.12 11.73 17.64
N PHE A 6 9.48 11.56 16.38
CA PHE A 6 9.64 10.23 15.80
C PHE A 6 10.94 9.66 16.35
N LEU A 7 10.83 8.52 17.02
CA LEU A 7 11.97 7.65 17.27
C LEU A 7 12.41 7.11 15.92
N THR A 8 13.46 7.70 15.37
CA THR A 8 14.20 7.16 14.24
C THR A 8 14.84 5.85 14.69
N ILE A 9 14.23 4.70 14.41
CA ILE A 9 14.94 3.42 14.50
C ILE A 9 15.88 3.39 13.28
N ALA A 10 17.04 4.00 13.43
CA ALA A 10 18.16 3.75 12.56
C ALA A 10 18.64 2.32 12.88
N ALA A 11 18.26 1.35 12.06
CA ALA A 11 18.86 0.03 12.08
C ALA A 11 20.35 0.16 11.71
N ALA A 12 21.20 0.30 12.72
CA ALA A 12 22.64 0.21 12.58
C ALA A 12 23.00 -1.27 12.41
N ALA A 13 23.04 -1.75 11.17
CA ALA A 13 23.63 -3.04 10.87
C ALA A 13 25.16 -2.94 11.05
N THR A 14 25.69 -3.54 12.10
CA THR A 14 27.13 -3.75 12.28
C THR A 14 27.61 -4.76 11.23
N LEU A 15 28.22 -4.25 10.17
CA LEU A 15 28.80 -5.05 9.09
C LEU A 15 30.12 -5.69 9.58
N ALA A 16 30.10 -7.00 9.82
CA ALA A 16 31.30 -7.81 9.60
C ALA A 16 31.66 -7.68 8.10
N ARG A 17 32.87 -7.23 7.78
CA ARG A 17 33.35 -6.97 6.42
C ARG A 17 33.86 -8.25 5.75
N PRO A 18 33.19 -8.78 4.71
CA PRO A 18 33.88 -9.41 3.60
C PRO A 18 34.16 -8.36 2.51
N ALA A 19 34.83 -8.78 1.44
CA ALA A 19 35.35 -7.98 0.33
C ALA A 19 34.49 -6.74 -0.01
N ARG A 20 35.18 -5.61 -0.20
CA ARG A 20 34.66 -4.23 -0.29
C ARG A 20 33.64 -4.06 -1.43
N ALA A 21 32.42 -4.54 -1.23
CA ALA A 21 31.27 -4.20 -2.06
C ALA A 21 31.07 -2.68 -1.99
N ALA A 22 30.83 -2.05 -3.15
CA ALA A 22 30.50 -0.63 -3.19
C ALA A 22 29.29 -0.37 -2.28
N ALA A 23 29.32 0.75 -1.56
CA ALA A 23 28.19 1.15 -0.73
C ALA A 23 26.94 1.29 -1.61
N PRO A 24 25.76 0.86 -1.15
CA PRO A 24 24.54 1.01 -1.94
C PRO A 24 24.20 2.49 -2.12
N SER A 25 23.62 2.82 -3.27
CA SER A 25 23.03 4.12 -3.50
C SER A 25 21.67 4.19 -2.80
N VAL A 26 21.42 5.26 -2.05
CA VAL A 26 20.19 5.39 -1.26
C VAL A 26 19.47 6.68 -1.64
N TRP A 27 18.17 6.55 -1.91
CA TRP A 27 17.26 7.67 -2.01
C TRP A 27 16.33 7.70 -0.81
N THR A 28 16.02 8.91 -0.34
CA THR A 28 15.07 9.16 0.72
C THR A 28 14.18 10.32 0.32
N GLY A 29 12.88 10.17 0.52
CA GLY A 29 11.92 11.20 0.15
C GLY A 29 10.57 10.96 0.78
N ARG A 30 9.52 11.40 0.06
CA ARG A 30 8.14 11.17 0.45
C ARG A 30 7.39 10.56 -0.72
N ALA A 31 6.47 9.64 -0.40
CA ALA A 31 5.57 9.02 -1.35
C ALA A 31 4.18 8.93 -0.69
N MET A 32 3.12 9.38 -1.37
CA MET A 32 1.74 9.25 -0.90
C MET A 32 1.53 9.80 0.52
N GLY A 33 2.25 10.88 0.88
CA GLY A 33 2.17 11.49 2.21
C GLY A 33 3.00 10.82 3.32
N ALA A 34 3.68 9.70 3.05
CA ALA A 34 4.57 9.00 3.98
C ALA A 34 6.05 9.20 3.63
N ALA A 35 6.95 8.86 4.57
CA ALA A 35 8.39 8.80 4.27
C ALA A 35 8.68 7.57 3.42
N ALA A 36 9.62 7.71 2.48
CA ALA A 36 10.00 6.65 1.55
C ALA A 36 11.53 6.52 1.45
N ARG A 37 11.99 5.30 1.23
CA ARG A 37 13.41 4.96 1.08
C ARG A 37 13.59 3.93 -0.03
N ILE A 38 14.59 4.14 -0.87
CA ILE A 38 15.00 3.17 -1.90
C ILE A 38 16.49 2.91 -1.77
N VAL A 39 16.87 1.64 -1.81
CA VAL A 39 18.25 1.17 -1.74
C VAL A 39 18.57 0.42 -3.02
N LEU A 40 19.60 0.87 -3.75
CA LEU A 40 20.09 0.25 -4.98
C LEU A 40 21.50 -0.28 -4.77
N HIS A 41 21.72 -1.58 -5.01
CA HIS A 41 23.06 -2.14 -5.10
C HIS A 41 23.61 -2.02 -6.54
N GLY A 42 24.93 -1.82 -6.65
CA GLY A 42 25.63 -1.80 -7.95
C GLY A 42 25.36 -0.58 -8.83
N ALA A 43 24.66 0.44 -8.32
CA ALA A 43 24.41 1.68 -9.08
C ALA A 43 25.60 2.65 -8.95
N GLU A 44 26.23 2.99 -10.07
CA GLU A 44 27.18 4.10 -10.14
C GLU A 44 26.48 5.43 -9.76
N PRO A 45 27.14 6.35 -9.02
CA PRO A 45 26.47 7.51 -8.42
C PRO A 45 25.68 8.39 -9.41
N TYR A 46 26.24 8.64 -10.60
CA TYR A 46 25.58 9.43 -11.64
C TYR A 46 24.33 8.72 -12.20
N ARG A 47 24.42 7.40 -12.41
CA ARG A 47 23.29 6.59 -12.85
C ARG A 47 22.20 6.54 -11.79
N ALA A 48 22.57 6.34 -10.52
CA ALA A 48 21.65 6.35 -9.40
C ALA A 48 20.88 7.68 -9.30
N GLN A 49 21.56 8.82 -9.43
CA GLN A 49 20.91 10.12 -9.38
C GLN A 49 19.88 10.32 -10.50
N ARG A 50 20.21 9.92 -11.74
CA ARG A 50 19.26 9.95 -12.86
C ARG A 50 18.05 9.05 -12.64
N LEU A 51 18.25 7.87 -12.04
CA LEU A 51 17.16 6.97 -11.70
C LEU A 51 16.28 7.53 -10.60
N PHE A 52 16.85 8.13 -9.57
CA PHE A 52 16.09 8.75 -8.49
C PHE A 52 15.22 9.91 -8.99
N ALA A 53 15.71 10.73 -9.92
CA ALA A 53 14.85 11.74 -10.56
C ALA A 53 13.66 11.13 -11.32
N ARG A 54 13.83 9.94 -11.93
CA ARG A 54 12.74 9.21 -12.60
C ARG A 54 11.77 8.57 -11.61
N VAL A 55 12.29 8.05 -10.48
CA VAL A 55 11.46 7.58 -9.37
C VAL A 55 10.57 8.71 -8.86
N GLU A 56 11.14 9.90 -8.63
CA GLU A 56 10.38 11.07 -8.18
C GLU A 56 9.29 11.45 -9.19
N ALA A 57 9.60 11.44 -10.49
CA ALA A 57 8.61 11.69 -11.54
C ALA A 57 7.49 10.63 -11.55
N GLU A 58 7.82 9.36 -11.33
CA GLU A 58 6.83 8.27 -11.27
C GLU A 58 5.95 8.40 -10.02
N LEU A 59 6.53 8.77 -8.87
CA LEU A 59 5.76 9.05 -7.65
C LEU A 59 4.76 10.18 -7.85
N LEU A 60 5.18 11.29 -8.48
CA LEU A 60 4.28 12.39 -8.82
C LEU A 60 3.17 11.96 -9.78
N ARG A 61 3.46 11.07 -10.73
CA ARG A 61 2.48 10.50 -11.64
C ARG A 61 1.43 9.66 -10.89
N VAL A 62 1.87 8.79 -9.97
CA VAL A 62 0.95 8.01 -9.13
C VAL A 62 0.09 8.92 -8.25
N GLU A 63 0.67 9.97 -7.64
CA GLU A 63 -0.08 10.97 -6.85
C GLU A 63 -1.11 11.73 -7.71
N ALA A 64 -0.78 12.07 -8.95
CA ALA A 64 -1.70 12.69 -9.90
C ALA A 64 -2.90 11.80 -10.27
N HIS A 65 -2.83 10.50 -10.01
CA HIS A 65 -3.94 9.57 -10.20
C HIS A 65 -4.72 9.31 -8.92
N PHE A 66 -4.04 9.00 -7.81
CA PHE A 66 -4.69 8.36 -6.66
C PHE A 66 -4.66 9.17 -5.35
N SER A 67 -4.05 10.35 -5.33
CA SER A 67 -4.07 11.20 -4.14
C SER A 67 -5.48 11.70 -3.83
N LEU A 68 -5.89 11.68 -2.56
CA LEU A 68 -7.12 12.36 -2.09
C LEU A 68 -6.89 13.83 -1.69
N HIS A 69 -5.66 14.32 -1.80
CA HIS A 69 -5.23 15.61 -1.25
C HIS A 69 -4.84 16.65 -2.30
N THR A 70 -4.89 16.28 -3.58
CA THR A 70 -4.54 17.12 -4.74
C THR A 70 -5.63 17.03 -5.82
N ASP A 71 -5.52 17.82 -6.90
CA ASP A 71 -6.36 17.63 -8.09
C ASP A 71 -5.89 16.41 -8.90
N SER A 72 -6.31 15.23 -8.46
CA SER A 72 -5.96 13.94 -9.02
C SER A 72 -7.12 13.37 -9.83
N ALA A 73 -6.87 12.29 -10.58
CA ALA A 73 -7.95 11.55 -11.23
C ALA A 73 -9.00 11.04 -10.21
N LEU A 74 -8.57 10.60 -9.03
CA LEU A 74 -9.46 10.14 -7.96
C LEU A 74 -10.31 11.26 -7.37
N THR A 75 -9.74 12.44 -7.08
CA THR A 75 -10.55 13.55 -6.54
C THR A 75 -11.53 14.09 -7.56
N ARG A 76 -11.16 14.13 -8.85
CA ARG A 76 -12.10 14.45 -9.94
C ARG A 76 -13.22 13.41 -10.04
N LEU A 77 -12.89 12.12 -10.00
CA LEU A 77 -13.88 11.04 -10.00
C LEU A 77 -14.87 11.17 -8.82
N ASN A 78 -14.36 11.41 -7.61
CA ASN A 78 -15.18 11.56 -6.41
C ASN A 78 -16.05 12.82 -6.43
N ARG A 79 -15.56 13.92 -7.03
CA ARG A 79 -16.29 15.19 -7.16
C ARG A 79 -17.37 15.12 -8.23
N ASP A 80 -17.03 14.60 -9.39
CA ASP A 80 -17.87 14.68 -10.60
C ASP A 80 -18.74 13.42 -10.79
N GLY A 81 -18.47 12.36 -10.02
CA GLY A 81 -19.12 11.04 -10.11
C GLY A 81 -18.73 10.25 -11.36
N ARG A 82 -17.84 10.79 -12.20
CA ARG A 82 -17.35 10.14 -13.41
C ARG A 82 -15.94 10.59 -13.77
N LEU A 83 -15.20 9.70 -14.43
CA LEU A 83 -13.88 9.96 -15.00
C LEU A 83 -13.86 9.41 -16.42
N THR A 84 -13.83 10.29 -17.41
CA THR A 84 -13.76 9.94 -18.84
C THR A 84 -12.32 9.66 -19.25
N HIS A 85 -12.13 8.69 -20.14
CA HIS A 85 -10.84 8.24 -20.67
C HIS A 85 -9.79 8.01 -19.57
N PRO A 86 -10.08 7.13 -18.58
CA PRO A 86 -9.13 6.81 -17.53
C PRO A 86 -7.83 6.27 -18.12
N ALA A 87 -6.69 6.68 -17.55
CA ALA A 87 -5.39 6.19 -17.97
C ALA A 87 -5.30 4.66 -17.77
N PRO A 88 -4.55 3.92 -18.62
CA PRO A 88 -4.43 2.46 -18.50
C PRO A 88 -3.97 1.99 -17.12
N GLU A 89 -3.10 2.75 -16.44
CA GLU A 89 -2.65 2.44 -15.08
C GLU A 89 -3.73 2.63 -14.01
N VAL A 90 -4.65 3.57 -14.21
CA VAL A 90 -5.86 3.70 -13.37
C VAL A 90 -6.74 2.48 -13.55
N LEU A 91 -7.01 2.07 -14.79
CA LEU A 91 -7.80 0.86 -15.07
C LEU A 91 -7.17 -0.39 -14.47
N ALA A 92 -5.84 -0.53 -14.54
CA ALA A 92 -5.11 -1.65 -13.95
C ALA A 92 -5.27 -1.73 -12.42
N LEU A 93 -5.24 -0.58 -11.72
CA LEU A 93 -5.48 -0.55 -10.27
C LEU A 93 -6.94 -0.90 -9.93
N PHE A 94 -7.90 -0.41 -10.71
CA PHE A 94 -9.32 -0.75 -10.53
C PHE A 94 -9.60 -2.24 -10.78
N ASP A 95 -8.93 -2.86 -11.74
CA ASP A 95 -9.00 -4.31 -11.96
C ASP A 95 -8.48 -5.07 -10.74
N LEU A 96 -7.29 -4.74 -10.24
CA LEU A 96 -6.73 -5.38 -9.05
C LEU A 96 -7.65 -5.19 -7.84
N ALA A 97 -8.15 -3.97 -7.61
CA ALA A 97 -9.08 -3.69 -6.52
C ALA A 97 -10.37 -4.52 -6.65
N SER A 98 -10.89 -4.71 -7.86
CA SER A 98 -12.07 -5.55 -8.12
C SER A 98 -11.79 -7.02 -7.82
N ARG A 99 -10.62 -7.54 -8.20
CA ARG A 99 -10.20 -8.91 -7.89
C ARG A 99 -10.05 -9.13 -6.38
N VAL A 100 -9.44 -8.19 -5.66
CA VAL A 100 -9.30 -8.28 -4.19
C VAL A 100 -10.65 -8.14 -3.50
N HIS A 101 -11.50 -7.21 -3.93
CA HIS A 101 -12.86 -7.06 -3.42
C HIS A 101 -13.65 -8.37 -3.53
N ALA A 102 -13.65 -8.99 -4.71
CA ALA A 102 -14.34 -10.25 -4.95
C ALA A 102 -13.77 -11.40 -4.09
N ALA A 103 -12.44 -11.54 -4.04
CA ALA A 103 -11.78 -12.60 -3.28
C ALA A 103 -11.99 -12.49 -1.76
N THR A 104 -12.19 -11.27 -1.25
CA THR A 104 -12.33 -10.98 0.18
C THR A 104 -13.79 -10.86 0.62
N GLY A 105 -14.76 -11.17 -0.26
CA GLY A 105 -16.19 -11.01 0.04
C GLY A 105 -16.58 -9.57 0.38
N GLY A 106 -15.85 -8.60 -0.18
CA GLY A 106 -16.03 -7.19 0.08
C GLY A 106 -15.40 -6.66 1.37
N ALA A 107 -14.60 -7.45 2.09
CA ALA A 107 -13.85 -6.92 3.24
C ALA A 107 -12.87 -5.82 2.82
N PHE A 108 -12.27 -5.95 1.63
CA PHE A 108 -11.63 -4.84 0.92
C PHE A 108 -12.64 -4.15 0.00
N ASP A 109 -13.06 -2.94 0.35
CA ASP A 109 -13.96 -2.14 -0.50
C ASP A 109 -13.45 -0.69 -0.60
N PRO A 110 -12.86 -0.29 -1.75
CA PRO A 110 -12.41 1.07 -1.95
C PRO A 110 -13.53 2.12 -1.88
N SER A 111 -14.81 1.74 -2.00
CA SER A 111 -15.96 2.64 -1.83
C SER A 111 -16.29 2.97 -0.37
N ILE A 112 -15.45 2.55 0.58
CA ILE A 112 -15.55 2.85 2.03
C ILE A 112 -15.45 4.35 2.36
N GLN A 113 -15.01 5.19 1.41
CA GLN A 113 -14.67 6.59 1.67
C GLN A 113 -15.79 7.43 2.32
N PRO A 114 -17.09 7.33 1.94
CA PRO A 114 -18.15 8.04 2.64
C PRO A 114 -18.26 7.65 4.12
N LEU A 115 -18.16 6.36 4.43
CA LEU A 115 -18.19 5.87 5.81
C LEU A 115 -16.96 6.35 6.58
N TRP A 116 -15.78 6.30 5.95
CA TRP A 116 -14.55 6.79 6.55
C TRP A 116 -14.66 8.28 6.92
N LEU A 117 -15.18 9.11 6.01
CA LEU A 117 -15.41 10.53 6.25
C LEU A 117 -16.42 10.76 7.38
N ALA A 118 -17.55 10.04 7.38
CA ALA A 118 -18.55 10.14 8.44
C ALA A 118 -17.95 9.81 9.82
N VAL A 119 -17.14 8.76 9.94
CA VAL A 119 -16.44 8.44 11.19
C VAL A 119 -15.43 9.54 11.56
N ALA A 120 -14.66 10.04 10.59
CA ALA A 120 -13.62 11.04 10.83
C ALA A 120 -14.20 12.39 11.28
N THR A 121 -15.38 12.78 10.80
CA THR A 121 -16.00 14.08 11.10
C THR A 121 -17.17 14.00 12.09
N GLY A 122 -17.52 12.81 12.59
CA GLY A 122 -18.69 12.62 13.47
C GLY A 122 -20.04 12.76 12.75
N GLY A 123 -20.10 12.44 11.45
CA GLY A 123 -21.31 12.41 10.65
C GLY A 123 -22.16 11.12 10.82
N ASP A 124 -23.23 11.02 10.03
CA ASP A 124 -24.13 9.86 10.05
C ASP A 124 -23.49 8.64 9.39
N THR A 125 -23.03 7.71 10.22
CA THR A 125 -22.39 6.47 9.77
C THR A 125 -23.38 5.44 9.21
N VAL A 126 -24.66 5.52 9.54
CA VAL A 126 -25.69 4.61 9.02
C VAL A 126 -25.99 4.95 7.58
N ALA A 127 -26.25 6.23 7.29
CA ALA A 127 -26.46 6.71 5.93
C ALA A 127 -25.22 6.50 5.06
N ALA A 128 -24.03 6.80 5.60
CA ALA A 128 -22.77 6.64 4.87
C ALA A 128 -22.46 5.18 4.53
N ARG A 129 -22.80 4.23 5.41
CA ARG A 129 -22.61 2.80 5.17
C ARG A 129 -23.41 2.30 3.97
N ALA A 130 -24.61 2.82 3.74
CA ALA A 130 -25.45 2.46 2.59
C ALA A 130 -24.85 2.90 1.23
N LEU A 131 -23.80 3.71 1.24
CA LEU A 131 -23.07 4.15 0.04
C LEU A 131 -21.87 3.23 -0.27
N VAL A 132 -21.47 2.36 0.65
CA VAL A 132 -20.33 1.45 0.49
C VAL A 132 -20.81 0.19 -0.22
N ASP A 133 -20.48 0.10 -1.50
CA ASP A 133 -20.82 -1.03 -2.37
C ASP A 133 -20.06 -0.91 -3.70
N TRP A 134 -18.95 -1.64 -3.81
CA TRP A 134 -18.14 -1.68 -5.03
C TRP A 134 -18.91 -2.15 -6.28
N SER A 135 -19.95 -2.97 -6.12
CA SER A 135 -20.69 -3.56 -7.25
C SER A 135 -21.54 -2.53 -8.02
N ARG A 136 -21.79 -1.37 -7.42
CA ARG A 136 -22.56 -0.26 -8.03
C ARG A 136 -21.74 0.62 -8.97
N LEU A 137 -20.43 0.43 -9.04
CA LEU A 137 -19.56 1.15 -9.96
C LEU A 137 -19.72 0.60 -11.37
N ARG A 138 -19.64 1.49 -12.38
CA ARG A 138 -19.41 1.08 -13.76
C ARG A 138 -17.98 1.41 -14.12
N ILE A 139 -17.20 0.39 -14.44
CA ILE A 139 -15.79 0.51 -14.80
C ILE A 139 -15.66 0.07 -16.26
N GLY A 140 -15.23 0.99 -17.13
CA GLY A 140 -14.98 0.72 -18.54
C GLY A 140 -13.78 1.49 -19.07
N PRO A 141 -13.26 1.11 -20.25
CA PRO A 141 -12.08 1.73 -20.84
C PRO A 141 -12.31 3.21 -21.20
N ASP A 142 -13.55 3.57 -21.53
CA ASP A 142 -13.91 4.94 -21.89
C ASP A 142 -14.34 5.78 -20.68
N GLU A 143 -14.82 5.15 -19.61
CA GLU A 143 -15.35 5.86 -18.47
C GLU A 143 -15.43 4.98 -17.22
N ILE A 144 -15.10 5.58 -16.07
CA ILE A 144 -15.45 5.07 -14.74
C ILE A 144 -16.57 5.96 -14.17
N ALA A 145 -17.64 5.37 -13.67
CA ALA A 145 -18.76 6.10 -13.07
C ALA A 145 -19.15 5.53 -11.70
N LEU A 146 -19.39 6.44 -10.76
CA LEU A 146 -19.86 6.16 -9.40
C LEU A 146 -21.38 6.22 -9.33
N ALA A 147 -22.00 5.41 -8.47
CA ALA A 147 -23.41 5.62 -8.15
C ALA A 147 -23.58 6.88 -7.26
N PRO A 148 -24.79 7.49 -7.22
CA PRO A 148 -25.02 8.69 -6.43
C PRO A 148 -24.59 8.54 -4.97
N GLY A 149 -23.82 9.52 -4.48
CA GLY A 149 -23.31 9.59 -3.11
C GLY A 149 -22.04 8.76 -2.85
N GLN A 150 -21.63 7.88 -3.76
CA GLN A 150 -20.39 7.12 -3.59
C GLN A 150 -19.16 8.01 -3.75
N SER A 151 -18.10 7.65 -3.03
CA SER A 151 -16.75 8.14 -3.28
C SER A 151 -15.77 7.00 -2.98
N LEU A 152 -14.58 7.07 -3.56
CA LEU A 152 -13.57 6.02 -3.47
C LEU A 152 -12.34 6.51 -2.73
N THR A 153 -11.61 5.55 -2.15
CA THR A 153 -10.26 5.70 -1.62
C THR A 153 -9.41 4.52 -2.00
N PHE A 154 -8.16 4.76 -2.37
CA PHE A 154 -7.19 3.70 -2.67
C PHE A 154 -6.07 3.64 -1.62
N ASN A 155 -6.30 4.18 -0.42
CA ASN A 155 -5.26 4.25 0.62
C ASN A 155 -4.73 2.88 1.07
N GLY A 156 -5.50 1.79 0.93
CA GLY A 156 -5.05 0.42 1.25
C GLY A 156 -4.52 -0.37 0.06
N ILE A 157 -4.09 0.29 -1.02
CA ILE A 157 -3.50 -0.37 -2.21
C ILE A 157 -2.55 0.54 -3.00
N ALA A 158 -2.73 1.86 -2.93
CA ALA A 158 -2.00 2.82 -3.76
C ALA A 158 -0.51 2.91 -3.39
N GLN A 159 -0.15 2.70 -2.12
CA GLN A 159 1.26 2.67 -1.70
C GLN A 159 1.96 1.43 -2.25
N GLY A 160 1.32 0.26 -2.13
CA GLY A 160 1.81 -0.96 -2.79
C GLY A 160 1.92 -0.79 -4.30
N HIS A 161 0.92 -0.19 -4.95
CA HIS A 161 0.96 0.09 -6.38
C HIS A 161 2.13 1.01 -6.77
N ALA A 162 2.37 2.08 -6.02
CA ALA A 162 3.52 2.95 -6.23
C ALA A 162 4.84 2.16 -6.16
N ALA A 163 4.96 1.22 -5.21
CA ALA A 163 6.16 0.40 -5.05
C ALA A 163 6.37 -0.52 -6.26
N ASP A 164 5.29 -1.11 -6.78
CA ASP A 164 5.34 -1.95 -7.98
C ASP A 164 5.73 -1.15 -9.23
N ARG A 165 5.23 0.09 -9.38
CA ARG A 165 5.59 1.00 -10.47
C ARG A 165 7.08 1.36 -10.44
N ILE A 166 7.60 1.72 -9.26
CA ILE A 166 9.01 2.02 -9.06
C ILE A 166 9.88 0.78 -9.31
N ALA A 167 9.46 -0.38 -8.80
CA ALA A 167 10.15 -1.65 -9.02
C ALA A 167 10.23 -1.99 -10.52
N GLY A 168 9.12 -1.83 -11.25
CA GLY A 168 9.07 -2.02 -12.70
C GLY A 168 10.00 -1.06 -13.45
N LEU A 169 9.98 0.22 -13.07
CA LEU A 169 10.87 1.25 -13.64
C LEU A 169 12.33 0.89 -13.44
N LEU A 170 12.73 0.50 -12.23
CA LEU A 170 14.13 0.20 -11.90
C LEU A 170 14.58 -1.14 -12.52
N ARG A 171 13.71 -2.14 -12.61
CA ARG A 171 13.97 -3.39 -13.34
C ARG A 171 14.20 -3.16 -14.83
N ALA A 172 13.41 -2.29 -15.45
CA ALA A 172 13.58 -1.91 -16.86
C ALA A 172 14.92 -1.20 -17.13
N GLU A 173 15.59 -0.75 -16.06
CA GLU A 173 16.91 -0.13 -16.08
C GLU A 173 18.01 -1.10 -15.61
N ASP A 174 17.76 -2.41 -15.67
CA ASP A 174 18.68 -3.50 -15.32
C ASP A 174 19.15 -3.53 -13.86
N PHE A 175 18.35 -2.99 -12.93
CA PHE A 175 18.59 -3.19 -11.50
C PHE A 175 17.82 -4.40 -10.98
N GLY A 176 18.56 -5.39 -10.46
CA GLY A 176 18.00 -6.61 -9.88
C GLY A 176 17.98 -6.63 -8.35
N ASP A 177 19.00 -6.04 -7.71
CA ASP A 177 19.15 -6.03 -6.26
C ASP A 177 18.74 -4.68 -5.67
N MET A 178 17.50 -4.59 -5.18
CA MET A 178 16.96 -3.35 -4.60
C MET A 178 15.97 -3.60 -3.47
N LEU A 179 15.84 -2.58 -2.61
CA LEU A 179 14.80 -2.49 -1.60
C LEU A 179 14.05 -1.17 -1.77
N ILE A 180 12.74 -1.25 -1.90
CA ILE A 180 11.83 -0.11 -1.91
C ILE A 180 11.00 -0.19 -0.64
N ASP A 181 11.00 0.85 0.17
CA ASP A 181 10.24 0.95 1.41
C ASP A 181 9.45 2.26 1.36
N MET A 182 8.12 2.15 1.29
CA MET A 182 7.22 3.30 1.24
C MET A 182 6.07 3.16 2.24
N GLY A 183 6.34 2.51 3.37
CA GLY A 183 5.31 1.95 4.27
C GLY A 183 5.14 0.45 4.00
N GLU A 184 5.08 0.07 2.72
CA GLU A 184 5.18 -1.32 2.28
C GLU A 184 6.56 -1.58 1.69
N VAL A 185 7.10 -2.78 1.94
CA VAL A 185 8.45 -3.17 1.53
C VAL A 185 8.38 -4.02 0.28
N MET A 186 9.12 -3.66 -0.76
CA MET A 186 9.36 -4.48 -1.96
C MET A 186 10.84 -4.78 -2.08
N ALA A 187 11.20 -6.06 -1.97
CA ALA A 187 12.57 -6.54 -1.98
C ALA A 187 12.83 -7.40 -3.21
N LEU A 188 13.75 -6.95 -4.06
CA LEU A 188 14.15 -7.64 -5.28
C LEU A 188 15.60 -8.10 -5.19
N GLY A 189 15.86 -9.29 -5.73
CA GLY A 189 17.17 -9.90 -5.68
C GLY A 189 17.65 -10.09 -4.24
N ARG A 190 18.94 -9.83 -4.00
CA ARG A 190 19.61 -10.10 -2.72
C ARG A 190 20.44 -8.93 -2.23
N ASN A 191 20.48 -8.75 -0.91
CA ASN A 191 21.41 -7.85 -0.25
C ASN A 191 22.76 -8.53 -0.03
N GLY A 192 23.73 -8.26 -0.91
CA GLY A 192 25.08 -8.82 -0.80
C GLY A 192 25.09 -10.36 -0.77
N GLY A 193 24.22 -10.98 -1.57
CA GLY A 193 24.08 -12.45 -1.64
C GLY A 193 23.17 -13.08 -0.57
N ARG A 194 22.55 -12.29 0.33
CA ARG A 194 21.58 -12.76 1.33
C ARG A 194 20.18 -12.22 1.04
N ALA A 195 19.16 -12.89 1.59
CA ALA A 195 17.79 -12.35 1.56
C ALA A 195 17.75 -11.00 2.28
N TRP A 196 16.96 -10.07 1.74
CA TRP A 196 16.63 -8.82 2.41
C TRP A 196 15.93 -9.10 3.73
N GLN A 197 16.19 -8.33 4.77
CA GLN A 197 15.58 -8.54 6.08
C GLN A 197 14.56 -7.44 6.33
N ALA A 198 13.30 -7.81 6.46
CA ALA A 198 12.21 -6.88 6.80
C ALA A 198 11.74 -7.15 8.23
N ALA A 199 11.71 -6.10 9.05
CA ALA A 199 11.11 -6.13 10.38
C ALA A 199 9.62 -5.87 10.27
N ILE A 200 8.83 -6.63 11.02
CA ILE A 200 7.39 -6.40 11.21
C ILE A 200 7.23 -5.80 12.60
N ALA A 201 6.60 -4.64 12.67
CA ALA A 201 6.39 -3.92 13.92
C ALA A 201 4.90 -3.89 14.29
N ALA A 202 4.64 -3.99 15.59
CA ALA A 202 3.34 -3.67 16.17
C ALA A 202 3.05 -2.16 16.10
N PRO A 203 1.80 -1.72 16.36
CA PRO A 203 1.42 -0.30 16.27
C PRO A 203 2.18 0.63 17.24
N ASP A 204 2.73 0.08 18.33
CA ASP A 204 3.58 0.80 19.29
C ASP A 204 5.05 0.91 18.86
N GLY A 205 5.40 0.32 17.71
CA GLY A 205 6.75 0.28 17.15
C GLY A 205 7.61 -0.88 17.64
N ALA A 206 7.10 -1.77 18.50
CA ALA A 206 7.82 -2.95 18.92
C ALA A 206 7.95 -3.95 17.76
N GLU A 207 9.17 -4.42 17.49
CA GLU A 207 9.39 -5.49 16.50
C GLU A 207 8.79 -6.80 17.01
N ILE A 208 7.83 -7.35 16.26
CA ILE A 208 7.14 -8.60 16.59
C ILE A 208 7.70 -9.78 15.80
N ALA A 209 8.27 -9.53 14.62
CA ALA A 209 8.88 -10.55 13.78
C ALA A 209 9.88 -9.93 12.81
N ARG A 210 10.73 -10.79 12.24
CA ARG A 210 11.65 -10.43 11.15
C ARG A 210 11.68 -11.55 10.14
N ILE A 211 11.50 -11.21 8.87
CA ILE A 211 11.44 -12.19 7.78
C ILE A 211 12.44 -11.86 6.68
N GLY A 212 12.91 -12.92 6.01
CA GLY A 212 13.73 -12.82 4.81
C GLY A 212 12.87 -12.66 3.56
N LEU A 213 13.16 -11.65 2.74
CA LEU A 213 12.50 -11.39 1.47
C LEU A 213 13.48 -11.55 0.31
N THR A 214 13.01 -12.16 -0.77
CA THR A 214 13.70 -12.28 -2.05
C THR A 214 12.63 -12.32 -3.13
N ASP A 215 12.66 -11.33 -4.03
CA ASP A 215 11.70 -11.15 -5.13
C ASP A 215 10.24 -11.12 -4.67
N ARG A 216 9.99 -10.45 -3.55
CA ARG A 216 8.68 -10.36 -2.91
C ARG A 216 8.50 -9.04 -2.16
N ALA A 217 7.24 -8.63 -2.08
CA ALA A 217 6.80 -7.56 -1.22
C ALA A 217 6.27 -8.09 0.11
N LEU A 218 6.25 -7.22 1.11
CA LEU A 218 5.66 -7.40 2.43
C LEU A 218 4.88 -6.13 2.77
N ALA A 219 3.60 -6.32 3.11
CA ALA A 219 2.77 -5.25 3.61
C ALA A 219 2.28 -5.54 5.02
N THR A 220 2.15 -4.49 5.85
CA THR A 220 1.70 -4.62 7.24
C THR A 220 0.59 -3.63 7.54
N SER A 221 -0.59 -4.15 7.87
CA SER A 221 -1.77 -3.34 8.19
C SER A 221 -2.15 -3.48 9.67
N SER A 222 -2.40 -2.33 10.29
CA SER A 222 -2.80 -2.23 11.69
C SER A 222 -3.95 -1.25 11.84
N PRO A 223 -5.19 -1.69 12.12
CA PRO A 223 -6.37 -0.83 12.11
C PRO A 223 -6.25 0.42 12.98
N THR A 224 -5.55 0.32 14.11
CA THR A 224 -5.34 1.41 15.07
C THR A 224 -4.01 2.15 14.91
N GLY A 225 -3.18 1.78 13.92
CA GLY A 225 -1.91 2.47 13.61
C GLY A 225 -2.13 3.94 13.24
N THR A 226 -3.26 4.23 12.60
CA THR A 226 -3.83 5.58 12.50
C THR A 226 -5.22 5.59 13.14
N ARG A 227 -5.52 6.67 13.86
CA ARG A 227 -6.83 6.91 14.49
C ARG A 227 -7.52 8.12 13.88
N ILE A 228 -8.82 8.03 13.67
CA ILE A 228 -9.67 9.04 13.02
C ILE A 228 -10.83 9.45 13.92
N GLY A 229 -11.34 10.68 13.76
CA GLY A 229 -12.47 11.19 14.52
C GLY A 229 -12.28 11.05 16.04
N ALA A 230 -13.27 10.44 16.71
CA ALA A 230 -13.24 10.11 18.13
C ALA A 230 -12.33 8.90 18.46
N ALA A 231 -11.10 8.92 17.94
CA ALA A 231 -10.07 7.89 18.11
C ALA A 231 -10.44 6.49 17.54
N ALA A 232 -11.35 6.42 16.57
CA ALA A 232 -11.71 5.19 15.87
C ALA A 232 -10.55 4.66 15.00
N PRO A 233 -10.47 3.33 14.73
CA PRO A 233 -9.50 2.79 13.78
C PRO A 233 -9.72 3.35 12.37
N HIS A 234 -8.66 3.52 11.61
CA HIS A 234 -8.75 4.03 10.22
C HIS A 234 -9.12 2.94 9.21
N ILE A 235 -8.84 1.66 9.51
CA ILE A 235 -9.32 0.52 8.73
C ILE A 235 -10.70 0.16 9.28
N LEU A 236 -11.72 0.34 8.46
CA LEU A 236 -13.13 0.16 8.82
C LEU A 236 -13.73 -1.02 8.07
N HIS A 237 -14.50 -1.84 8.76
CA HIS A 237 -15.28 -2.87 8.10
C HIS A 237 -16.48 -2.25 7.36
N PRO A 238 -16.75 -2.59 6.08
CA PRO A 238 -17.92 -2.10 5.35
C PRO A 238 -19.27 -2.38 6.05
N ALA A 239 -19.44 -3.55 6.65
CA ALA A 239 -20.59 -3.89 7.51
C ALA A 239 -20.55 -3.28 8.93
N GLY A 240 -19.43 -2.71 9.38
CA GLY A 240 -19.34 -2.01 10.67
C GLY A 240 -18.92 -2.88 11.85
N LEU A 241 -18.51 -4.10 11.56
CA LEU A 241 -17.94 -5.02 12.52
C LEU A 241 -16.56 -4.52 12.98
N PRO A 242 -16.13 -4.85 14.21
CA PRO A 242 -14.78 -4.56 14.66
C PRO A 242 -13.75 -5.34 13.84
N ALA A 243 -12.53 -4.81 13.74
CA ALA A 243 -11.40 -5.56 13.20
C ALA A 243 -11.14 -6.81 14.05
N ARG A 244 -10.74 -7.90 13.38
CA ARG A 244 -10.47 -9.20 13.99
C ARG A 244 -9.03 -9.35 14.46
N TRP A 245 -8.11 -8.62 13.85
CA TRP A 245 -6.69 -8.65 14.16
C TRP A 245 -6.16 -7.24 14.38
N SER A 246 -5.24 -7.11 15.31
CA SER A 246 -4.56 -5.86 15.64
C SER A 246 -3.46 -5.52 14.65
N THR A 247 -2.76 -6.55 14.12
CA THR A 247 -1.72 -6.44 13.10
C THR A 247 -1.81 -7.64 12.16
N VAL A 248 -1.75 -7.37 10.86
CA VAL A 248 -1.68 -8.40 9.81
C VAL A 248 -0.53 -8.06 8.90
N ALA A 249 0.35 -9.04 8.64
CA ALA A 249 1.39 -8.91 7.65
C ALA A 249 1.21 -9.95 6.53
N VAL A 250 1.27 -9.51 5.28
CA VAL A 250 1.10 -10.34 4.09
C VAL A 250 2.31 -10.16 3.18
N SER A 251 2.88 -11.25 2.69
CA SER A 251 3.87 -11.20 1.61
C SER A 251 3.27 -11.66 0.29
N ALA A 252 3.65 -11.03 -0.82
CA ALA A 252 3.20 -11.38 -2.17
C ALA A 252 4.29 -11.07 -3.21
N PRO A 253 4.18 -11.54 -4.47
CA PRO A 253 5.13 -11.16 -5.53
C PRO A 253 5.13 -9.66 -5.87
N ASP A 254 4.01 -8.99 -5.64
CA ASP A 254 3.79 -7.57 -5.86
C ASP A 254 3.22 -6.89 -4.60
N ALA A 255 3.57 -5.62 -4.42
CA ALA A 255 3.27 -4.87 -3.22
C ALA A 255 1.80 -4.43 -3.16
N ALA A 256 1.16 -4.12 -4.29
CA ALA A 256 -0.25 -3.76 -4.33
C ALA A 256 -1.16 -4.89 -3.82
N THR A 257 -0.88 -6.14 -4.23
CA THR A 257 -1.60 -7.31 -3.70
C THR A 257 -1.35 -7.49 -2.21
N ALA A 258 -0.10 -7.36 -1.75
CA ALA A 258 0.21 -7.47 -0.32
C ALA A 258 -0.55 -6.44 0.52
N ASP A 259 -0.54 -5.17 0.11
CA ASP A 259 -1.18 -4.02 0.77
C ASP A 259 -2.71 -4.17 0.88
N ALA A 260 -3.35 -4.53 -0.23
CA ALA A 260 -4.79 -4.73 -0.27
C ALA A 260 -5.23 -5.93 0.57
N LEU A 261 -4.49 -7.05 0.49
CA LEU A 261 -4.79 -8.24 1.28
C LEU A 261 -4.52 -8.04 2.77
N SER A 262 -3.43 -7.37 3.16
CA SER A 262 -3.17 -7.09 4.58
C SER A 262 -4.26 -6.22 5.19
N THR A 263 -4.73 -5.21 4.44
CA THR A 263 -5.85 -4.34 4.84
C THR A 263 -7.15 -5.15 5.01
N ALA A 264 -7.48 -5.99 4.03
CA ALA A 264 -8.68 -6.83 4.07
C ALA A 264 -8.65 -7.82 5.24
N PHE A 265 -7.51 -8.50 5.42
CA PHE A 265 -7.37 -9.58 6.38
C PHE A 265 -7.50 -9.10 7.81
N CYS A 266 -7.21 -7.82 8.12
CA CYS A 266 -7.54 -7.22 9.42
C CYS A 266 -9.01 -7.40 9.82
N LEU A 267 -9.91 -7.53 8.84
CA LEU A 267 -11.35 -7.57 9.02
C LEU A 267 -11.94 -8.98 8.91
N MET A 268 -11.15 -9.95 8.47
CA MET A 268 -11.61 -11.29 8.09
C MET A 268 -11.23 -12.36 9.11
N GLY A 269 -12.07 -13.38 9.24
CA GLY A 269 -11.79 -14.60 9.98
C GLY A 269 -10.79 -15.50 9.23
N ARG A 270 -10.16 -16.43 9.95
CA ARG A 270 -9.11 -17.28 9.37
C ARG A 270 -9.60 -18.10 8.16
N GLU A 271 -10.83 -18.60 8.19
CA GLU A 271 -11.41 -19.37 7.08
C GLU A 271 -11.62 -18.51 5.84
N GLU A 272 -12.17 -17.29 6.02
CA GLU A 272 -12.36 -16.32 4.94
C GLU A 272 -11.02 -15.91 4.32
N ILE A 273 -9.99 -15.72 5.15
CA ILE A 273 -8.63 -15.40 4.67
C ILE A 273 -8.08 -16.56 3.82
N ASN A 274 -8.21 -17.80 4.28
CA ASN A 274 -7.74 -18.97 3.52
C ASN A 274 -8.47 -19.07 2.17
N ALA A 275 -9.77 -18.76 2.12
CA ALA A 275 -10.53 -18.72 0.88
C ALA A 275 -10.04 -17.61 -0.07
N ALA A 276 -9.78 -16.40 0.44
CA ALA A 276 -9.24 -15.30 -0.36
C ALA A 276 -7.85 -15.63 -0.94
N LEU A 277 -6.99 -16.29 -0.17
CA LEU A 277 -5.66 -16.72 -0.62
C LEU A 277 -5.72 -17.74 -1.77
N ALA A 278 -6.82 -18.48 -1.94
CA ALA A 278 -6.97 -19.38 -3.09
C ALA A 278 -6.98 -18.62 -4.43
N ALA A 279 -7.46 -17.36 -4.44
CA ALA A 279 -7.40 -16.48 -5.61
C ALA A 279 -6.02 -15.83 -5.80
N PHE A 280 -5.19 -15.79 -4.75
CA PHE A 280 -3.87 -15.18 -4.72
C PHE A 280 -2.82 -16.18 -4.20
N HIS A 281 -2.68 -17.33 -4.89
CA HIS A 281 -1.87 -18.48 -4.45
C HIS A 281 -0.40 -18.15 -4.15
N ALA A 282 0.14 -17.07 -4.70
CA ALA A 282 1.50 -16.62 -4.45
C ALA A 282 1.62 -15.69 -3.22
N ALA A 283 0.51 -15.22 -2.64
CA ALA A 283 0.45 -14.45 -1.41
C ALA A 283 0.45 -15.36 -0.17
N ARG A 284 0.98 -14.86 0.95
CA ARG A 284 1.13 -15.61 2.20
C ARG A 284 0.87 -14.70 3.39
N ILE A 285 0.24 -15.25 4.42
CA ILE A 285 0.18 -14.61 5.73
C ILE A 285 1.52 -14.82 6.43
N GLU A 286 2.14 -13.74 6.84
CA GLU A 286 3.34 -13.75 7.68
C GLU A 286 2.98 -13.56 9.16
N ILE A 287 1.98 -12.70 9.46
CA ILE A 287 1.50 -12.43 10.81
C ILE A 287 -0.03 -12.25 10.83
N LEU A 288 -0.67 -12.81 11.86
CA LEU A 288 -2.00 -12.46 12.36
C LEU A 288 -1.92 -12.37 13.90
N SER A 289 -2.11 -11.19 14.47
CA SER A 289 -2.05 -10.97 15.92
C SER A 289 -3.18 -10.09 16.42
#